data_AF-A0A101HSK3-F1
#
_entry.id   AF-A0A101HSK3-F1
#
_cell.length_a   1.000
_cell.length_b   1.000
_cell.length_c   1.000
_cell.angle_alpha   90.00
_cell.angle_beta   90.00
_cell.angle_gamma   90.00
#
_symmetry.space_group_name_H-M   'P 1'
#
loop_
_entity.id
_entity.type
_entity.pdbx_description
1 polymer ?
#
loop_
_entity_poly.entity_id
_entity_poly.type
_entity_poly.pdbx_seq_one_letter_code
_entity_poly.pdbx_strand_id
1 'polypeptide(L)'
;MKIYGAGGIDPVRAYNHQVKRKKEEITKDVAPQSDSLEISREAKEIQAFKNALAELSGVREDLVRSLKQRIETGSYQPDAEKIADGMLEERLLDQEV
;
A
#
# COMPACT_ATOMS: atom_id res chain seq x y z
N MET A 1 -13.83 77.48 23.16
CA MET A 1 -14.69 76.35 22.75
C MET A 1 -13.81 75.23 22.22
N LYS A 2 -13.89 74.02 22.79
CA LYS A 2 -13.21 72.82 22.28
C LYS A 2 -14.12 72.16 21.24
N ILE A 3 -13.66 72.08 20.00
CA ILE A 3 -14.39 71.42 18.92
C ILE A 3 -14.11 69.91 19.00
N TYR A 4 -15.13 69.12 19.28
CA TYR A 4 -15.07 67.67 19.18
C TYR A 4 -15.12 67.31 17.69
N GLY A 5 -13.99 66.82 17.17
CA GLY A 5 -13.84 66.38 15.79
C GLY A 5 -14.78 65.22 15.49
N ALA A 6 -15.66 65.47 14.52
CA ALA A 6 -16.62 64.53 13.99
C ALA A 6 -15.94 63.33 13.32
N GLY A 7 -16.59 62.17 13.44
CA GLY A 7 -16.77 61.25 12.33
C GLY A 7 -15.54 60.47 11.84
N GLY A 8 -15.50 59.20 12.22
CA GLY A 8 -15.02 58.15 11.34
C GLY A 8 -13.60 57.66 11.64
N ILE A 9 -13.53 56.37 11.97
CA ILE A 9 -12.33 55.53 12.08
C ILE A 9 -11.62 55.66 13.42
N ASP A 10 -11.95 54.73 14.33
CA ASP A 10 -11.15 54.43 15.52
C ASP A 10 -9.83 53.74 15.07
N PRO A 11 -8.66 54.38 15.25
CA PRO A 11 -7.38 53.86 14.78
C PRO A 11 -6.97 52.57 15.51
N VAL A 12 -7.40 52.39 16.76
CA VAL A 12 -7.13 51.17 17.54
C VAL A 12 -7.91 50.00 16.95
N ARG A 13 -9.16 50.24 16.55
CA ARG A 13 -10.01 49.22 15.94
C ARG A 13 -9.51 48.82 14.54
N ALA A 14 -9.03 49.78 13.74
CA ALA A 14 -8.42 49.51 12.44
C ALA A 14 -7.14 48.68 12.57
N TYR A 15 -6.27 49.02 13.51
CA TYR A 15 -5.05 48.27 13.81
C TYR A 15 -5.35 46.84 14.27
N ASN A 16 -6.30 46.66 15.20
CA ASN A 16 -6.69 45.33 15.67
C ASN A 16 -7.29 44.47 14.55
N HIS A 17 -8.04 45.08 13.63
CA HIS A 17 -8.55 44.40 12.45
C HIS A 17 -7.41 43.97 11.49
N GLN A 18 -6.38 44.80 11.33
CA GLN A 18 -5.20 44.46 10.53
C GLN A 18 -4.38 43.32 11.14
N VAL A 19 -4.18 43.33 12.47
CA VAL A 19 -3.48 42.26 13.19
C VAL A 19 -4.27 40.95 13.13
N LYS A 20 -5.61 41.00 13.22
CA LYS A 20 -6.47 39.81 13.02
C LYS A 20 -6.34 39.25 11.62
N ARG A 21 -6.41 40.09 10.57
CA ARG A 21 -6.25 39.63 9.18
C ARG A 21 -4.88 39.02 8.94
N LYS A 22 -3.81 39.62 9.47
CA LYS A 22 -2.46 39.06 9.37
C LYS A 22 -2.34 37.72 10.09
N LYS A 23 -2.99 37.56 11.25
CA LYS A 23 -3.04 36.28 11.97
C LYS A 23 -3.86 35.23 11.21
N GLU A 24 -4.97 35.63 10.59
CA GLU A 24 -5.82 34.76 9.77
C GLU A 24 -5.14 34.33 8.46
N GLU A 25 -4.34 35.20 7.85
CA GLU A 25 -3.47 34.89 6.70
C GLU A 25 -2.36 33.90 7.08
N ILE A 26 -1.66 34.14 8.20
CA ILE A 26 -0.62 33.22 8.70
C ILE A 26 -1.21 31.84 9.05
N THR A 27 -2.46 31.75 9.52
CA THR A 27 -3.12 30.46 9.82
C THR A 27 -3.67 29.73 8.60
N LYS A 28 -3.83 30.41 7.45
CA LYS A 28 -4.30 29.76 6.21
C LYS A 28 -3.17 29.11 5.40
N ASP A 29 -1.94 29.62 5.52
CA ASP A 29 -0.78 29.10 4.80
C ASP A 29 -0.01 28.00 5.53
N VAL A 30 -0.34 27.71 6.80
CA VAL A 30 0.24 26.59 7.55
C VAL A 30 -0.71 25.41 7.52
N ALA A 31 -0.97 24.89 6.32
CA ALA A 31 -1.33 23.48 6.23
C ALA A 31 -0.10 22.68 6.72
N PRO A 32 -0.24 21.72 7.63
CA PRO A 32 0.88 20.85 7.97
C PRO A 32 1.36 20.21 6.65
N GLN A 33 2.61 20.43 6.26
CA GLN A 33 3.24 19.61 5.23
C GLN A 33 3.31 18.20 5.78
N SER A 34 2.26 17.43 5.49
CA SER A 34 2.23 16.00 5.71
C SER A 34 3.02 15.34 4.58
N ASP A 35 3.98 14.49 4.93
CA ASP A 35 4.59 13.60 3.96
C ASP A 35 3.49 12.78 3.27
N SER A 36 3.44 12.86 1.94
CA SER A 36 2.49 12.09 1.12
C SER A 36 3.20 10.87 0.56
N LEU A 37 2.68 9.68 0.87
CA LEU A 37 3.14 8.43 0.27
C LEU A 37 2.33 8.16 -1.00
N GLU A 38 2.94 8.32 -2.17
CA GLU A 38 2.34 7.95 -3.45
C GLU A 38 2.88 6.60 -3.94
N ILE A 39 2.02 5.59 -3.99
CA ILE A 39 2.34 4.31 -4.62
C ILE A 39 2.20 4.45 -6.13
N SER A 40 3.22 4.02 -6.88
CA SER A 40 3.20 4.04 -8.35
C SER A 40 2.05 3.22 -8.92
N ARG A 41 1.65 3.50 -10.16
CA ARG A 41 0.55 2.79 -10.81
C ARG A 41 0.88 1.32 -11.01
N GLU A 42 2.10 1.04 -11.42
CA GLU A 42 2.63 -0.31 -11.65
C GLU A 42 2.64 -1.13 -10.35
N ALA A 43 3.01 -0.51 -9.22
CA ALA A 43 2.98 -1.19 -7.94
C ALA A 43 1.55 -1.56 -7.49
N LYS A 44 0.56 -0.69 -7.78
CA LYS A 44 -0.86 -1.01 -7.53
C LYS A 44 -1.36 -2.14 -8.42
N GLU A 45 -0.94 -2.16 -9.68
CA GLU A 45 -1.27 -3.24 -10.63
C GLU A 45 -0.69 -4.58 -10.17
N ILE A 46 0.60 -4.61 -9.80
CA ILE A 46 1.24 -5.81 -9.25
C ILE A 46 0.51 -6.30 -7.99
N GLN A 47 0.10 -5.40 -7.09
CA GLN A 47 -0.65 -5.76 -5.90
C GLN A 47 -2.01 -6.39 -6.25
N ALA A 48 -2.72 -5.84 -7.24
CA ALA A 48 -3.98 -6.40 -7.71
C ALA A 48 -3.79 -7.82 -8.28
N PHE A 49 -2.76 -8.04 -9.10
CA PHE A 49 -2.46 -9.37 -9.63
C PHE A 49 -2.06 -10.36 -8.54
N LYS A 50 -1.25 -9.94 -7.56
CA LYS A 50 -0.88 -10.79 -6.41
C LYS A 50 -2.12 -11.22 -5.61
N ASN A 51 -3.04 -10.30 -5.37
CA ASN A 51 -4.29 -10.61 -4.67
C ASN A 51 -5.14 -11.60 -5.46
N ALA A 52 -5.31 -11.39 -6.77
CA ALA A 52 -6.06 -12.30 -7.63
C ALA A 52 -5.42 -13.71 -7.69
N LEU A 53 -4.09 -13.80 -7.68
CA LEU A 53 -3.38 -15.08 -7.61
C LEU A 53 -3.55 -15.77 -6.25
N ALA A 54 -3.63 -15.01 -5.16
CA ALA A 54 -3.84 -15.54 -3.82
C ALA A 54 -5.27 -16.08 -3.60
N GLU A 55 -6.26 -15.53 -4.31
CA GLU A 55 -7.65 -16.03 -4.29
C GLU A 55 -7.80 -17.37 -5.04
N LEU A 56 -6.89 -17.65 -5.99
CA LEU A 56 -6.89 -18.92 -6.70
C LEU A 56 -6.46 -20.05 -5.75
N SER A 57 -7.12 -21.21 -5.86
CA SER A 57 -6.72 -22.38 -5.08
C SER A 57 -5.26 -22.74 -5.38
N GLY A 58 -4.44 -22.88 -4.34
CA GLY A 58 -3.05 -23.33 -4.49
C GLY A 58 -2.93 -24.74 -5.09
N VAL A 59 -4.04 -25.48 -5.16
CA VAL A 59 -4.12 -26.80 -5.77
C VAL A 59 -4.62 -26.68 -7.20
N ARG A 60 -3.89 -27.29 -8.14
CA ARG A 60 -4.31 -27.46 -9.53
C ARG A 60 -5.07 -28.77 -9.69
N GLU A 61 -6.38 -28.75 -9.42
CA GLU A 61 -7.24 -29.95 -9.42
C GLU A 61 -7.14 -30.80 -10.71
N ASP A 62 -6.99 -30.16 -11.86
CA ASP A 62 -6.86 -30.86 -13.15
C ASP A 62 -5.57 -31.68 -13.24
N LEU A 63 -4.46 -31.14 -12.73
CA LEU A 63 -3.20 -31.86 -12.66
C LEU A 63 -3.34 -33.05 -11.70
N VAL A 64 -3.92 -32.83 -10.53
CA VAL A 64 -4.12 -33.88 -9.51
C VAL A 64 -4.95 -35.03 -10.09
N ARG A 65 -6.06 -34.70 -10.75
CA ARG A 65 -6.91 -35.69 -11.43
C ARG A 65 -6.17 -36.47 -12.50
N SER A 66 -5.38 -35.79 -13.34
CA SER A 66 -4.57 -36.45 -14.37
C SER A 66 -3.50 -37.39 -13.80
N LEU A 67 -2.88 -37.02 -12.67
CA LEU A 67 -1.91 -37.85 -11.97
C LEU A 67 -2.57 -39.09 -11.37
N LYS A 68 -3.70 -38.92 -10.67
CA LYS A 68 -4.48 -40.03 -10.11
C LYS A 68 -4.86 -41.05 -11.17
N GLN A 69 -5.39 -40.58 -12.31
CA GLN A 69 -5.75 -41.47 -13.41
C GLN A 69 -4.55 -42.24 -13.97
N ARG A 70 -3.38 -41.60 -14.10
CA ARG A 70 -2.16 -42.29 -14.55
C ARG A 70 -1.69 -43.35 -13.56
N ILE A 71 -1.85 -43.09 -12.26
CA ILE A 71 -1.53 -44.06 -11.21
C ILE A 71 -2.49 -45.25 -11.27
N GLU A 72 -3.80 -45.01 -11.35
CA GLU A 72 -4.83 -46.05 -11.44
C GLU A 72 -4.66 -46.94 -12.68
N THR A 73 -4.31 -46.34 -13.81
CA THR A 73 -4.06 -47.07 -15.07
C THR A 73 -2.69 -47.74 -15.13
N GLY A 74 -1.83 -47.54 -14.13
CA GLY A 74 -0.45 -48.06 -14.12
C GLY A 74 0.49 -47.41 -15.14
N SER A 75 0.07 -46.31 -15.77
CA SER A 75 0.87 -45.56 -16.76
C SER A 75 1.74 -44.46 -16.12
N TYR A 76 1.63 -44.27 -14.81
CA TYR A 76 2.50 -43.35 -14.08
C TYR A 76 3.89 -43.95 -13.88
N GLN A 77 4.88 -43.35 -14.54
CA GLN A 77 6.27 -43.74 -14.41
C GLN A 77 7.05 -42.63 -13.70
N PRO A 78 7.37 -42.81 -12.40
CA PRO A 78 8.12 -41.82 -11.66
C PRO A 78 9.58 -41.78 -12.13
N ASP A 79 10.16 -40.59 -12.09
CA ASP A 79 11.52 -40.32 -12.52
C ASP A 79 12.48 -40.48 -11.33
N ALA A 80 13.43 -41.41 -11.43
CA ALA A 80 14.35 -41.73 -10.35
C ALA A 80 15.29 -40.58 -10.00
N GLU A 81 15.70 -39.77 -10.98
CA GLU A 81 16.58 -38.62 -10.77
C GLU A 81 15.85 -37.56 -9.95
N LYS A 82 14.61 -37.24 -10.32
CA LYS A 82 13.78 -36.28 -9.57
C LYS A 82 13.48 -36.72 -8.15
N ILE A 83 13.35 -38.03 -7.90
CA ILE A 83 13.17 -38.56 -6.54
C ILE A 83 14.44 -38.31 -5.73
N ALA A 84 15.61 -38.63 -6.29
CA ALA A 84 16.89 -38.43 -5.61
C ALA A 84 17.14 -36.94 -5.33
N ASP A 85 16.86 -36.08 -6.31
CA ASP A 85 16.98 -34.62 -6.16
C ASP A 85 16.09 -34.11 -5.01
N GLY A 86 14.81 -34.53 -4.97
CA GLY A 86 13.90 -34.15 -3.90
C GLY A 86 14.33 -34.64 -2.52
N MET A 87 14.94 -35.83 -2.42
CA MET A 87 15.52 -36.32 -1.16
C MET A 87 16.71 -35.49 -0.69
N LEU A 88 17.55 -35.03 -1.63
CA LEU A 88 18.71 -34.19 -1.32
C LEU A 88 18.28 -32.77 -0.94
N GLU A 89 17.33 -32.20 -1.66
CA GLU A 89 16.77 -30.87 -1.39
C GLU A 89 16.17 -30.80 0.02
N GLU A 90 15.33 -31.77 0.39
CA GLU A 90 14.74 -31.82 1.73
C GLU A 90 15.82 -31.88 2.83
N ARG A 91 16.85 -32.71 2.62
CA ARG A 91 17.96 -32.82 3.56
C ARG A 91 18.73 -31.50 3.71
N LEU A 92 18.90 -30.73 2.64
CA LEU A 92 19.61 -29.45 2.68
C LEU A 92 18.79 -28.39 3.40
N LEU A 93 17.48 -28.35 3.18
CA LEU A 93 16.57 -27.42 3.87
C LEU A 93 16.59 -27.65 5.39
N ASP A 94 16.62 -28.90 5.84
CA ASP A 94 16.75 -29.25 7.26
C ASP A 94 18.07 -28.78 7.91
N GLN A 95 19.12 -28.53 7.11
CA GLN A 95 20.42 -28.07 7.62
C GLN A 95 20.54 -26.55 7.73
N GLU A 96 19.68 -25.78 7.05
CA GLU A 96 19.69 -24.31 7.08
C GLU A 96 18.83 -23.69 8.20
N VAL A 97 18.19 -24.53 9.02
CA VAL A 97 17.34 -24.15 10.18
C VAL A 97 18.05 -24.41 11.51
#